data_AF-A0A2E8PW57-F1
#
_entry.id   AF-A0A2E8PW57-F1
#
_cell.length_a   1.000
_cell.length_b   1.000
_cell.length_c   1.000
_cell.angle_alpha   90.00
_cell.angle_beta   90.00
_cell.angle_gamma   90.00
#
_symmetry.space_group_name_H-M   'P 1'
#
loop_
_entity.id
_entity.type
_entity.pdbx_description
1 polymer ?
#
loop_
_entity_poly.entity_id
_entity_poly.type
_entity_poly.pdbx_seq_one_letter_code
_entity_poly.pdbx_strand_id
1 'polypeptide(L)'
;MRRAGNGKDQQGRFIKPSEDGQAMVVVDVIDPTNYEFLTEGGIIRPEEGDSLYRHAHNFEDSEKAEAALQILKNWPLYRDDEKMQETILEFVKNAFSPEEILSLKKEDNLKPLFVTIQHKFQIGRHTPKVDWEKVRWERFQEALEALYDGKHLTYVAFIPSDQNHDPKFFSIGTKPHVETVKQLEREEFYFKPTNGGHIKVVSATNETPKRFLVDAGSNEYGAGVKSSISTAELICDMLEKEHPGPEYIPVKGRDAYGVGQSY
;
A
#
# COMPACT_ATOMS: atom_id res chain seq x y z
N MET A 1 -13.60 3.50 29.58
CA MET A 1 -12.82 3.33 30.84
C MET A 1 -11.41 3.78 30.52
N ARG A 2 -10.77 4.52 31.41
CA ARG A 2 -9.43 5.09 31.20
C ARG A 2 -8.53 4.74 32.36
N ARG A 3 -7.32 4.28 32.07
CA ARG A 3 -6.22 4.11 33.02
C ARG A 3 -5.20 5.21 32.77
N ALA A 4 -4.97 6.05 33.76
CA ALA A 4 -3.86 7.00 33.77
C ALA A 4 -2.75 6.48 34.69
N GLY A 5 -1.55 6.27 34.15
CA GLY A 5 -0.44 5.65 34.85
C GLY A 5 0.93 6.11 34.37
N ASN A 6 2.00 5.70 35.07
CA ASN A 6 3.41 6.08 34.89
C ASN A 6 3.91 6.02 33.42
N GLY A 7 3.60 7.03 32.63
CA GLY A 7 3.96 7.13 31.20
C GLY A 7 3.07 6.34 30.23
N LYS A 8 1.94 5.77 30.68
CA LYS A 8 1.00 5.03 29.83
C LYS A 8 -0.44 5.40 30.15
N ASP A 9 -1.05 6.18 29.27
CA ASP A 9 -2.47 6.50 29.31
C ASP A 9 -3.22 5.63 28.31
N GLN A 10 -4.26 4.92 28.77
CA GLN A 10 -5.01 4.00 27.93
C GLN A 10 -6.50 4.16 28.18
N GLN A 11 -7.26 4.27 27.11
CA GLN A 11 -8.71 4.36 27.15
C GLN A 11 -9.33 3.34 26.20
N GLY A 12 -10.44 2.73 26.60
CA GLY A 12 -11.18 1.80 25.76
C GLY A 12 -12.53 1.42 26.35
N ARG A 13 -13.35 0.71 25.57
CA ARG A 13 -14.65 0.19 26.01
C ARG A 13 -14.44 -1.06 26.84
N PHE A 14 -14.88 -1.03 28.10
CA PHE A 14 -14.87 -2.20 28.97
C PHE A 14 -15.85 -3.26 28.49
N ILE A 15 -15.39 -4.51 28.42
CA ILE A 15 -16.20 -5.67 28.07
C ILE A 15 -16.45 -6.55 29.29
N LYS A 16 -15.38 -7.00 29.95
CA LYS A 16 -15.44 -7.91 31.10
C LYS A 16 -14.13 -7.87 31.91
N PRO A 17 -14.11 -8.31 33.17
CA PRO A 17 -12.86 -8.61 33.86
C PRO A 17 -12.12 -9.77 33.19
N SER A 18 -10.80 -9.84 33.37
CA SER A 18 -9.99 -11.02 33.04
C SER A 18 -10.37 -12.22 33.92
N GLU A 19 -9.93 -13.41 33.51
CA GLU A 19 -10.23 -14.66 34.24
C GLU A 19 -9.68 -14.67 35.68
N ASP A 20 -8.53 -14.03 35.90
CA ASP A 20 -7.92 -13.86 37.22
C ASP A 20 -8.52 -12.69 38.04
N GLY A 21 -9.43 -11.90 37.45
CA GLY A 21 -10.03 -10.71 38.06
C GLY A 21 -9.06 -9.54 38.28
N GLN A 22 -7.80 -9.64 37.86
CA GLN A 22 -6.75 -8.64 38.10
C GLN A 22 -6.61 -7.63 36.97
N ALA A 23 -7.30 -7.84 35.85
CA ALA A 23 -7.24 -6.97 34.68
C ALA A 23 -8.62 -6.80 34.04
N MET A 24 -8.68 -5.90 33.07
CA MET A 24 -9.90 -5.57 32.34
C MET A 24 -9.71 -5.86 30.87
N VAL A 25 -10.64 -6.62 30.28
CA VAL A 25 -10.72 -6.81 28.85
C VAL A 25 -11.46 -5.62 28.25
N VAL A 26 -10.80 -4.92 27.35
CA VAL A 26 -11.30 -3.73 26.67
C VAL A 26 -11.19 -3.89 25.15
N VAL A 27 -12.04 -3.15 24.43
CA VAL A 27 -11.97 -3.01 22.97
C VAL A 27 -11.76 -1.55 22.57
N ASP A 28 -11.28 -1.37 21.35
CA ASP A 28 -10.95 -0.06 20.77
C ASP A 28 -10.06 0.77 21.69
N VAL A 29 -8.87 0.22 21.98
CA VAL A 29 -7.92 0.81 22.92
C VAL A 29 -7.15 1.92 22.25
N ILE A 30 -7.13 3.09 22.89
CA ILE A 30 -6.47 4.30 22.42
C ILE A 30 -5.52 4.84 23.50
N ASP A 31 -4.49 5.56 23.07
CA ASP A 31 -3.67 6.44 23.90
C ASP A 31 -4.14 7.89 23.69
N PRO A 32 -4.92 8.46 24.64
CA PRO A 32 -5.44 9.81 24.50
C PRO A 32 -4.36 10.89 24.64
N THR A 33 -3.16 10.57 25.16
CA THR A 33 -2.05 11.51 25.31
C THR A 33 -1.26 11.64 24.01
N ASN A 34 -0.97 10.51 23.35
CA ASN A 34 -0.23 10.47 22.09
C ASN A 34 -1.14 10.53 20.84
N TYR A 35 -2.45 10.46 21.03
CA TYR A 35 -3.49 10.48 19.98
C TYR A 35 -3.42 9.24 19.07
N GLU A 36 -3.17 8.08 19.65
CA GLU A 36 -2.92 6.85 18.92
C GLU A 36 -4.02 5.82 19.16
N PHE A 37 -4.50 5.19 18.10
CA PHE A 37 -5.14 3.90 18.21
C PHE A 37 -4.08 2.82 18.50
N LEU A 38 -4.26 2.04 19.56
CA LEU A 38 -3.31 1.02 20.00
C LEU A 38 -3.70 -0.39 19.51
N THR A 39 -4.96 -0.79 19.72
CA THR A 39 -5.43 -2.14 19.35
C THR A 39 -6.97 -2.25 19.39
N GLU A 40 -7.54 -3.16 18.61
CA GLU A 40 -8.98 -3.46 18.63
C GLU A 40 -9.42 -4.18 19.90
N GLY A 41 -8.55 -4.98 20.49
CA GLY A 41 -8.79 -5.71 21.73
C GLY A 41 -7.54 -5.70 22.60
N GLY A 42 -7.71 -5.42 23.88
CA GLY A 42 -6.61 -5.31 24.83
C GLY A 42 -6.96 -5.72 26.25
N ILE A 43 -5.93 -5.97 27.04
CA ILE A 43 -6.04 -6.23 28.47
C ILE A 43 -5.36 -5.07 29.21
N ILE A 44 -6.13 -4.31 29.97
CA ILE A 44 -5.62 -3.27 30.85
C ILE A 44 -5.44 -3.87 32.24
N ARG A 45 -4.19 -4.10 32.62
CA ARG A 45 -3.79 -4.45 33.99
C ARG A 45 -3.35 -3.18 34.71
N PRO A 46 -4.06 -2.73 35.76
CA PRO A 46 -3.62 -1.60 36.58
C PRO A 46 -2.38 -1.98 37.39
N GLU A 47 -1.42 -1.07 37.47
CA GLU A 47 -0.24 -1.19 38.33
C GLU A 47 -0.36 -0.31 39.59
N GLU A 48 0.55 -0.49 40.54
CA GLU A 48 0.60 0.35 41.73
C GLU A 48 0.85 1.82 41.34
N GLY A 49 -0.04 2.71 41.77
CA GLY A 49 -0.01 4.13 41.43
C GLY A 49 -0.87 4.53 40.23
N ASP A 50 -1.44 3.58 39.49
CA ASP A 50 -2.37 3.87 38.40
C ASP A 50 -3.73 4.33 38.93
N SER A 51 -4.34 5.28 38.21
CA SER A 51 -5.71 5.72 38.45
C SER A 51 -6.65 5.20 37.37
N LEU A 52 -7.78 4.64 37.80
CA LEU A 52 -8.83 4.16 36.91
C LEU A 52 -10.03 5.11 36.93
N TYR A 53 -10.47 5.48 35.74
CA TYR A 53 -11.63 6.34 35.51
C TYR A 53 -12.66 5.62 34.66
N ARG A 54 -13.93 5.85 34.99
CA ARG A 54 -15.08 5.42 34.20
C ARG A 54 -15.88 6.64 33.80
N HIS A 55 -16.23 6.75 32.51
CA HIS A 55 -17.20 7.75 32.07
C HIS A 55 -18.57 7.45 32.67
N ALA A 56 -19.23 8.49 33.17
CA ALA A 56 -20.54 8.37 33.79
C ALA A 56 -21.61 7.91 32.77
N HIS A 57 -21.50 8.38 31.53
CA HIS A 57 -22.46 8.15 30.45
C HIS A 57 -21.75 7.66 29.19
N ASN A 58 -22.54 7.10 28.28
CA ASN A 58 -22.16 6.72 26.92
C ASN A 58 -23.07 7.44 25.90
N PHE A 59 -23.00 7.07 24.63
CA PHE A 59 -23.82 7.69 23.58
C PHE A 59 -25.31 7.28 23.59
N GLU A 60 -25.69 6.23 24.33
CA GLU A 60 -27.07 5.76 24.44
C GLU A 60 -27.85 6.49 25.54
N ASP A 61 -27.17 6.91 26.61
CA ASP A 61 -27.81 7.50 27.80
C ASP A 61 -27.45 8.99 28.07
N SER A 62 -26.50 9.57 27.33
CA SER A 62 -26.14 10.98 27.50
C SER A 62 -27.03 11.93 26.71
N GLU A 63 -27.60 12.94 27.37
CA GLU A 63 -28.29 14.06 26.72
C GLU A 63 -27.37 14.89 25.79
N LYS A 64 -26.05 14.72 25.92
CA LYS A 64 -25.03 15.41 25.12
C LYS A 64 -24.65 14.66 23.86
N ALA A 65 -25.18 13.46 23.64
CA ALA A 65 -24.82 12.58 22.53
C ALA A 65 -24.93 13.27 21.16
N GLU A 66 -26.08 13.91 20.85
CA GLU A 66 -26.28 14.53 19.54
C GLU A 66 -25.29 15.69 19.31
N ALA A 67 -25.06 16.53 20.31
CA ALA A 67 -24.11 17.64 20.21
C ALA A 67 -22.68 17.15 19.95
N ALA A 68 -22.27 16.05 20.58
CA ALA A 68 -20.98 15.41 20.33
C ALA A 68 -20.90 14.81 18.91
N LEU A 69 -21.96 14.12 18.46
CA LEU A 69 -22.01 13.54 17.11
C LEU A 69 -21.97 14.59 16.01
N GLN A 70 -22.54 15.78 16.23
CA GLN A 70 -22.44 16.87 15.27
C GLN A 70 -20.99 17.33 15.05
N ILE A 71 -20.10 17.17 16.02
CA ILE A 71 -18.67 17.49 15.84
C ILE A 71 -18.03 16.51 14.86
N LEU A 72 -18.34 15.22 15.01
CA LEU A 72 -17.88 14.18 14.11
C LEU A 72 -18.46 14.35 12.70
N LYS A 73 -19.78 14.56 12.59
CA LYS A 73 -20.50 14.70 11.29
C LYS A 73 -20.04 15.92 10.48
N ASN A 74 -19.54 16.97 11.14
CA ASN A 74 -19.02 18.16 10.47
C ASN A 74 -17.55 18.04 10.04
N TRP A 75 -16.86 16.98 10.43
CA TRP A 75 -15.47 16.76 10.04
C TRP A 75 -15.36 16.34 8.56
N PRO A 76 -14.52 16.98 7.73
CA PRO A 76 -14.43 16.67 6.29
C PRO A 76 -14.18 15.20 5.98
N LEU A 77 -13.19 14.56 6.62
CA LEU A 77 -12.86 13.15 6.34
C LEU A 77 -13.99 12.18 6.69
N TYR A 78 -14.91 12.54 7.59
CA TYR A 78 -16.11 11.74 7.85
C TYR A 78 -17.13 11.87 6.71
N ARG A 79 -17.27 13.07 6.14
CA ARG A 79 -18.23 13.35 5.07
C ARG A 79 -17.78 12.78 3.72
N ASP A 80 -16.47 12.76 3.48
CA ASP A 80 -15.90 12.40 2.17
C ASP A 80 -15.95 10.88 1.87
N ASP A 81 -16.07 10.02 2.89
CA ASP A 81 -16.14 8.56 2.72
C ASP A 81 -17.39 7.95 3.38
N GLU A 82 -18.46 7.81 2.61
CA GLU A 82 -19.73 7.23 3.06
C GLU A 82 -19.59 5.78 3.56
N LYS A 83 -18.66 5.00 3.00
CA LYS A 83 -18.48 3.59 3.38
C LYS A 83 -17.85 3.47 4.76
N MET A 84 -17.01 4.42 5.15
CA MET A 84 -16.35 4.42 6.45
C MET A 84 -17.20 5.05 7.57
N GLN A 85 -18.25 5.81 7.26
CA GLN A 85 -19.04 6.55 8.26
C GLN A 85 -19.55 5.69 9.40
N GLU A 86 -20.16 4.53 9.11
CA GLU A 86 -20.72 3.64 10.13
C GLU A 86 -19.63 3.08 11.07
N THR A 87 -18.52 2.62 10.49
CA THR A 87 -17.39 2.07 11.27
C THR A 87 -16.68 3.13 12.11
N ILE A 88 -16.51 4.35 11.58
CA ILE A 88 -15.98 5.49 12.34
C ILE A 88 -16.91 5.83 13.50
N LEU A 89 -18.23 5.85 13.26
CA LEU A 89 -19.22 6.15 14.27
C LEU A 89 -19.20 5.12 15.40
N GLU A 90 -19.13 3.84 15.07
CA GLU A 90 -19.04 2.76 16.05
C GLU A 90 -17.76 2.88 16.89
N PHE A 91 -16.61 3.07 16.24
CA PHE A 91 -15.34 3.29 16.93
C PHE A 91 -15.43 4.47 17.90
N VAL A 92 -15.95 5.62 17.46
CA VAL A 92 -16.07 6.81 18.31
C VAL A 92 -16.97 6.55 19.51
N LYS A 93 -18.09 5.84 19.33
CA LYS A 93 -19.00 5.46 20.41
C LYS A 93 -18.37 4.50 21.43
N ASN A 94 -17.41 3.68 21.00
CA ASN A 94 -16.69 2.76 21.86
C ASN A 94 -15.54 3.47 22.61
N ALA A 95 -14.77 4.29 21.91
CA ALA A 95 -13.51 4.83 22.40
C ALA A 95 -13.67 6.14 23.17
N PHE A 96 -14.73 6.93 22.95
CA PHE A 96 -14.93 8.25 23.56
C PHE A 96 -16.30 8.39 24.23
N SER A 97 -16.42 9.31 25.19
CA SER A 97 -17.74 9.73 25.71
C SER A 97 -18.21 11.05 25.08
N PRO A 98 -19.53 11.30 25.02
CA PRO A 98 -20.05 12.58 24.53
C PRO A 98 -19.47 13.79 25.29
N GLU A 99 -19.37 13.70 26.61
CA GLU A 99 -18.82 14.75 27.47
C GLU A 99 -17.35 15.02 27.19
N GLU A 100 -16.57 13.96 26.95
CA GLU A 100 -15.16 14.08 26.60
C GLU A 100 -14.98 14.84 25.28
N ILE A 101 -15.70 14.45 24.22
CA ILE A 101 -15.65 15.13 22.92
C ILE A 101 -16.02 16.61 23.06
N LEU A 102 -17.04 16.93 23.86
CA LEU A 102 -17.43 18.31 24.11
C LEU A 102 -16.38 19.07 24.92
N SER A 103 -15.70 18.43 25.88
CA SER A 103 -14.57 19.03 26.61
C SER A 103 -13.42 19.36 25.67
N LEU A 104 -13.03 18.40 24.83
CA LEU A 104 -12.00 18.56 23.81
C LEU A 104 -12.32 19.72 22.86
N LYS A 105 -13.58 19.86 22.43
CA LYS A 105 -14.02 21.01 21.63
C LYS A 105 -13.94 22.32 22.40
N LYS A 106 -14.38 22.34 23.66
CA LYS A 106 -14.35 23.55 24.51
C LYS A 106 -12.92 24.05 24.73
N GLU A 107 -11.96 23.13 24.80
CA GLU A 107 -10.52 23.40 24.94
C GLU A 107 -9.82 23.69 23.60
N ASP A 108 -10.56 23.77 22.50
CA ASP A 108 -10.04 23.92 21.13
C ASP A 108 -8.97 22.87 20.77
N ASN A 109 -9.12 21.66 21.30
CA ASN A 109 -8.18 20.56 21.12
C ASN A 109 -8.89 19.27 20.72
N LEU A 110 -9.39 19.22 19.48
CA LEU A 110 -9.99 18.02 18.90
C LEU A 110 -8.98 17.01 18.33
N LYS A 111 -7.67 17.24 18.52
CA LYS A 111 -6.62 16.33 18.04
C LYS A 111 -6.75 14.91 18.61
N PRO A 112 -7.01 14.69 19.92
CA PRO A 112 -7.17 13.36 20.47
C PRO A 112 -8.30 12.56 19.81
N LEU A 113 -9.37 13.23 19.36
CA LEU A 113 -10.45 12.59 18.61
C LEU A 113 -10.02 12.31 17.17
N PHE A 114 -9.72 13.36 16.39
CA PHE A 114 -9.57 13.23 14.94
C PHE A 114 -8.27 12.55 14.50
N VAL A 115 -7.17 12.69 15.25
CA VAL A 115 -5.92 12.00 14.92
C VAL A 115 -6.05 10.51 15.20
N THR A 116 -6.67 10.13 16.32
CA THR A 116 -6.88 8.73 16.68
C THR A 116 -7.77 8.03 15.65
N ILE A 117 -8.84 8.70 15.17
CA ILE A 117 -9.66 8.18 14.06
C ILE A 117 -8.80 8.00 12.80
N GLN A 118 -8.02 9.01 12.42
CA GLN A 118 -7.12 8.90 11.26
C GLN A 118 -6.11 7.74 11.41
N HIS A 119 -5.58 7.52 12.61
CA HIS A 119 -4.64 6.44 12.89
C HIS A 119 -5.31 5.05 12.77
N LYS A 120 -6.51 4.86 13.34
CA LYS A 120 -7.23 3.58 13.25
C LYS A 120 -7.57 3.23 11.80
N PHE A 121 -8.14 4.18 11.06
CA PHE A 121 -8.69 3.93 9.73
C PHE A 121 -7.68 4.20 8.60
N GLN A 122 -6.46 4.65 8.94
CA GLN A 122 -5.42 4.93 7.96
C GLN A 122 -5.89 5.95 6.90
N ILE A 123 -6.55 7.02 7.37
CA ILE A 123 -7.13 8.08 6.53
C ILE A 123 -6.41 9.42 6.76
N GLY A 124 -6.54 10.34 5.80
CA GLY A 124 -5.95 11.67 5.89
C GLY A 124 -4.41 11.59 5.93
N ARG A 125 -3.80 12.14 6.99
CA ARG A 125 -2.33 12.16 7.11
C ARG A 125 -1.70 10.80 7.39
N HIS A 126 -2.50 9.83 7.84
CA HIS A 126 -2.07 8.46 8.12
C HIS A 126 -2.37 7.50 6.96
N THR A 127 -2.85 8.01 5.82
CA THR A 127 -2.99 7.17 4.63
C THR A 127 -1.62 6.67 4.18
N PRO A 128 -1.42 5.35 4.07
CA PRO A 128 -0.17 4.79 3.60
C PRO A 128 0.11 5.36 2.22
N LYS A 129 1.24 6.05 2.08
CA LYS A 129 1.72 6.43 0.76
C LYS A 129 2.15 5.14 0.07
N VAL A 130 1.38 4.73 -0.93
CA VAL A 130 1.79 3.63 -1.80
C VAL A 130 2.98 4.12 -2.62
N ASP A 131 4.11 3.46 -2.45
CA ASP A 131 5.27 3.67 -3.33
C ASP A 131 4.99 2.97 -4.66
N TRP A 132 4.37 3.69 -5.58
CA TRP A 132 3.96 3.16 -6.87
C TRP A 132 5.16 2.76 -7.75
N GLU A 133 6.34 3.34 -7.54
CA GLU A 133 7.57 2.90 -8.22
C GLU A 133 8.00 1.52 -7.72
N LYS A 134 7.95 1.31 -6.40
CA LYS A 134 8.20 -0.01 -5.82
C LYS A 134 7.18 -1.05 -6.31
N VAL A 135 5.89 -0.73 -6.32
CA VAL A 135 4.85 -1.63 -6.82
C VAL A 135 5.07 -2.01 -8.28
N ARG A 136 5.43 -1.04 -9.15
CA ARG A 136 5.81 -1.29 -10.55
C ARG A 136 6.97 -2.28 -10.63
N TRP A 137 8.03 -2.00 -9.88
CA TRP A 137 9.24 -2.80 -9.86
C TRP A 137 8.96 -4.25 -9.43
N GLU A 138 8.25 -4.44 -8.31
CA GLU A 138 7.90 -5.76 -7.78
C GLU A 138 7.05 -6.56 -8.79
N ARG A 139 6.04 -5.93 -9.41
CA ARG A 139 5.20 -6.61 -10.41
C ARG A 139 5.98 -7.08 -11.64
N PHE A 140 6.94 -6.29 -12.11
CA PHE A 140 7.78 -6.70 -13.24
C PHE A 140 8.74 -7.83 -12.83
N GLN A 141 9.31 -7.74 -11.62
CA GLN A 141 10.16 -8.79 -11.05
C GLN A 141 9.40 -10.12 -10.94
N GLU A 142 8.18 -10.09 -10.39
CA GLU A 142 7.30 -11.27 -10.30
C GLU A 142 7.03 -11.88 -11.68
N ALA A 143 6.81 -11.05 -12.70
CA ALA A 143 6.60 -11.52 -14.07
C ALA A 143 7.85 -12.23 -14.65
N LEU A 144 9.05 -11.70 -14.38
CA LEU A 144 10.32 -12.34 -14.77
C LEU A 144 10.51 -13.68 -14.04
N GLU A 145 10.25 -13.71 -12.73
CA GLU A 145 10.40 -14.90 -11.91
C GLU A 145 9.39 -15.99 -12.25
N ALA A 146 8.19 -15.61 -12.69
CA ALA A 146 7.15 -16.55 -13.14
C ALA A 146 7.46 -17.23 -14.48
N LEU A 147 8.45 -16.74 -15.26
CA LEU A 147 8.85 -17.39 -16.51
C LEU A 147 9.50 -18.75 -16.24
N TYR A 148 9.02 -19.77 -16.96
CA TYR A 148 9.53 -21.14 -16.98
C TYR A 148 9.89 -21.55 -18.40
N ASP A 149 10.66 -22.64 -18.54
CA ASP A 149 11.37 -23.00 -19.77
C ASP A 149 10.55 -22.83 -21.07
N GLY A 150 11.15 -22.15 -22.04
CA GLY A 150 10.58 -21.85 -23.35
C GLY A 150 9.52 -20.74 -23.37
N LYS A 151 9.14 -20.15 -22.23
CA LYS A 151 8.19 -19.03 -22.16
C LYS A 151 8.87 -17.68 -22.32
N HIS A 152 8.07 -16.73 -22.79
CA HIS A 152 8.48 -15.35 -22.95
C HIS A 152 7.46 -14.41 -22.31
N LEU A 153 7.87 -13.16 -22.11
CA LEU A 153 6.99 -12.04 -21.85
C LEU A 153 7.24 -10.94 -22.88
N THR A 154 6.21 -10.16 -23.15
CA THR A 154 6.28 -8.90 -23.90
C THR A 154 6.47 -7.77 -22.91
N TYR A 155 7.46 -6.91 -23.13
CA TYR A 155 7.70 -5.75 -22.28
C TYR A 155 7.60 -4.44 -23.06
N VAL A 156 7.28 -3.38 -22.33
CA VAL A 156 7.50 -1.99 -22.73
C VAL A 156 8.39 -1.33 -21.69
N ALA A 157 9.25 -0.42 -22.13
CA ALA A 157 10.22 0.22 -21.27
C ALA A 157 10.37 1.71 -21.57
N PHE A 158 10.66 2.49 -20.54
CA PHE A 158 11.20 3.83 -20.63
C PHE A 158 12.70 3.75 -20.33
N ILE A 159 13.52 4.08 -21.33
CA ILE A 159 14.97 4.15 -21.19
C ILE A 159 15.36 5.63 -21.28
N PRO A 160 15.77 6.27 -20.18
CA PRO A 160 16.12 7.68 -20.18
C PRO A 160 17.41 7.93 -20.97
N SER A 161 17.49 9.10 -21.60
CA SER A 161 18.69 9.58 -22.27
C SER A 161 19.64 10.33 -21.33
N ASP A 162 19.21 10.58 -20.09
CA ASP A 162 19.98 11.25 -19.05
C ASP A 162 20.25 10.32 -17.85
N GLN A 163 21.17 10.72 -16.97
CA GLN A 163 21.52 9.95 -15.76
C GLN A 163 20.63 10.26 -14.55
N ASN A 164 19.67 11.19 -14.68
CA ASN A 164 18.85 11.67 -13.56
C ASN A 164 17.56 10.87 -13.38
N HIS A 165 17.18 10.08 -14.38
CA HIS A 165 16.02 9.22 -14.34
C HIS A 165 16.45 7.75 -14.35
N ASP A 166 15.66 6.92 -13.67
CA ASP A 166 15.84 5.48 -13.70
C ASP A 166 15.02 4.84 -14.84
N PRO A 167 15.55 3.78 -15.47
CA PRO A 167 14.80 3.06 -16.49
C PRO A 167 13.60 2.37 -15.87
N LYS A 168 12.52 2.24 -16.64
CA LYS A 168 11.27 1.64 -16.15
C LYS A 168 10.83 0.54 -17.09
N PHE A 169 10.38 -0.57 -16.52
CA PHE A 169 9.87 -1.73 -17.25
C PHE A 169 8.46 -2.07 -16.82
N PHE A 170 7.66 -2.56 -17.77
CA PHE A 170 6.30 -3.02 -17.54
C PHE A 170 5.94 -4.16 -18.49
N SER A 171 5.15 -5.12 -17.99
CA SER A 171 4.61 -6.24 -18.76
C SER A 171 3.27 -6.68 -18.19
N ILE A 172 2.43 -7.24 -19.05
CA ILE A 172 1.21 -7.95 -18.68
C ILE A 172 1.23 -9.39 -19.20
N GLY A 173 2.44 -9.97 -19.32
CA GLY A 173 2.68 -11.29 -19.87
C GLY A 173 2.93 -11.24 -21.38
N THR A 174 2.28 -12.12 -22.14
CA THR A 174 2.53 -12.33 -23.58
C THR A 174 1.63 -11.49 -24.49
N LYS A 175 0.93 -10.49 -23.96
CA LYS A 175 0.04 -9.66 -24.77
C LYS A 175 0.85 -8.76 -25.72
N PRO A 176 0.28 -8.32 -26.86
CA PRO A 176 0.97 -7.40 -27.77
C PRO A 176 1.38 -6.08 -27.11
N HIS A 177 2.39 -5.38 -27.66
CA HIS A 177 2.85 -4.09 -27.13
C HIS A 177 1.71 -3.07 -27.00
N VAL A 178 0.81 -2.99 -27.99
CA VAL A 178 -0.34 -2.07 -27.97
C VAL A 178 -1.28 -2.33 -26.79
N GLU A 179 -1.56 -3.61 -26.48
CA GLU A 179 -2.40 -3.96 -25.32
C GLU A 179 -1.68 -3.67 -24.01
N THR A 180 -0.37 -3.93 -23.97
CA THR A 180 0.48 -3.66 -22.80
C THR A 180 0.49 -2.15 -22.46
N VAL A 181 0.59 -1.28 -23.47
CA VAL A 181 0.54 0.18 -23.27
C VAL A 181 -0.83 0.64 -22.79
N LYS A 182 -1.91 0.14 -23.41
CA LYS A 182 -3.27 0.47 -22.99
C LYS A 182 -3.54 0.10 -21.53
N GLN A 183 -2.92 -0.97 -21.05
CA GLN A 183 -2.99 -1.32 -19.64
C GLN A 183 -2.12 -0.39 -18.79
N LEU A 184 -0.89 -0.09 -19.22
CA LEU A 184 0.00 0.85 -18.52
C LEU A 184 -0.64 2.23 -18.33
N GLU A 185 -1.38 2.73 -19.32
CA GLU A 185 -2.13 4.01 -19.25
C GLU A 185 -3.19 4.06 -18.14
N ARG A 186 -3.56 2.92 -17.56
CA ARG A 186 -4.55 2.80 -16.48
C ARG A 186 -3.91 2.57 -15.11
N GLU A 187 -2.59 2.42 -15.04
CA GLU A 187 -1.86 2.20 -13.79
C GLU A 187 -1.44 3.54 -13.16
N GLU A 188 -1.43 3.60 -11.82
CA GLU A 188 -1.01 4.78 -11.03
C GLU A 188 0.48 5.14 -11.23
N PHE A 189 1.31 4.17 -11.66
CA PHE A 189 2.73 4.34 -12.00
C PHE A 189 2.98 4.53 -13.50
N TYR A 190 2.01 5.04 -14.26
CA TYR A 190 2.15 5.27 -15.69
C TYR A 190 3.46 5.99 -16.05
N PHE A 191 4.13 5.48 -17.07
CA PHE A 191 5.24 6.15 -17.74
C PHE A 191 5.08 6.05 -19.25
N LYS A 192 5.65 6.99 -19.99
CA LYS A 192 5.63 6.98 -21.45
C LYS A 192 6.74 6.06 -21.97
N PRO A 193 6.44 4.91 -22.61
CA PRO A 193 7.48 4.01 -23.10
C PRO A 193 8.26 4.62 -24.27
N THR A 194 9.55 4.32 -24.34
CA THR A 194 10.45 4.65 -25.45
C THR A 194 10.89 3.41 -26.22
N ASN A 195 10.79 2.24 -25.59
CA ASN A 195 11.27 0.96 -26.11
C ASN A 195 10.26 -0.15 -25.82
N GLY A 196 10.40 -1.26 -26.53
CA GLY A 196 9.68 -2.49 -26.23
C GLY A 196 10.30 -3.68 -26.94
N GLY A 197 9.99 -4.87 -26.47
CA GLY A 197 10.54 -6.11 -27.00
C GLY A 197 10.02 -7.32 -26.26
N HIS A 198 10.81 -8.38 -26.25
CA HIS A 198 10.47 -9.64 -25.61
C HIS A 198 11.65 -10.16 -24.77
N ILE A 199 11.29 -10.81 -23.67
CA ILE A 199 12.25 -11.50 -22.78
C ILE A 199 11.82 -12.97 -22.74
N LYS A 200 12.73 -13.88 -23.10
CA LYS A 200 12.47 -15.33 -23.14
C LYS A 200 13.45 -16.08 -22.25
N VAL A 201 12.95 -16.95 -21.39
CA VAL A 201 13.81 -17.78 -20.54
C VAL A 201 14.41 -18.94 -21.35
N VAL A 202 15.71 -19.18 -21.14
CA VAL A 202 16.46 -20.28 -21.77
C VAL A 202 17.17 -21.18 -20.77
N SER A 203 17.25 -20.77 -19.51
CA SER A 203 17.68 -21.64 -18.42
C SER A 203 16.57 -22.60 -18.00
N ALA A 204 16.95 -23.78 -17.51
CA ALA A 204 15.97 -24.71 -16.93
C ALA A 204 15.30 -24.12 -15.67
N THR A 205 14.10 -24.58 -15.31
CA THR A 205 13.27 -24.02 -14.20
C THR A 205 14.00 -23.91 -12.85
N ASN A 206 14.99 -24.77 -12.58
CA ASN A 206 15.75 -24.80 -11.32
C ASN A 206 17.20 -24.29 -11.46
N GLU A 207 17.56 -23.75 -12.63
CA GLU A 207 18.90 -23.23 -12.86
C GLU A 207 19.01 -21.79 -12.34
N THR A 208 20.08 -21.52 -11.60
CA THR A 208 20.38 -20.20 -11.04
C THR A 208 21.82 -19.78 -11.44
N PRO A 209 22.04 -18.54 -11.91
CA PRO A 209 21.02 -17.52 -12.19
C PRO A 209 20.12 -17.92 -13.39
N LYS A 210 18.88 -17.40 -13.42
CA LYS A 210 18.02 -17.55 -14.60
C LYS A 210 18.67 -16.83 -15.79
N ARG A 211 18.57 -17.40 -16.98
CA ARG A 211 19.14 -16.84 -18.20
C ARG A 211 18.02 -16.46 -19.16
N PHE A 212 18.06 -15.24 -19.66
CA PHE A 212 17.03 -14.67 -20.52
C PHE A 212 17.63 -14.18 -21.84
N LEU A 213 17.02 -14.57 -22.97
CA LEU A 213 17.22 -13.88 -24.24
C LEU A 213 16.35 -12.62 -24.27
N VAL A 214 16.94 -11.48 -24.61
CA VAL A 214 16.26 -10.18 -24.64
C VAL A 214 16.38 -9.57 -26.03
N ASP A 215 15.25 -9.26 -26.64
CA ASP A 215 15.20 -8.47 -27.87
C ASP A 215 14.57 -7.10 -27.64
N ALA A 216 14.84 -6.14 -28.53
CA ALA A 216 14.21 -4.81 -28.56
C ALA A 216 13.22 -4.67 -29.73
N GLY A 217 12.57 -5.76 -30.10
CA GLY A 217 11.84 -5.92 -31.36
C GLY A 217 10.39 -5.46 -31.34
N SER A 218 10.09 -4.19 -31.04
CA SER A 218 8.73 -3.64 -31.10
C SER A 218 8.42 -2.92 -32.42
N ASN A 219 7.21 -3.13 -32.97
CA ASN A 219 6.71 -2.32 -34.09
C ASN A 219 6.21 -0.94 -33.64
N GLU A 220 5.89 -0.79 -32.37
CA GLU A 220 5.32 0.45 -31.80
C GLU A 220 6.42 1.35 -31.22
N TYR A 221 7.45 0.75 -30.61
CA TYR A 221 8.51 1.46 -29.88
C TYR A 221 9.91 1.05 -30.33
N GLY A 222 10.06 0.70 -31.61
CA GLY A 222 11.31 0.22 -32.19
C GLY A 222 11.23 0.09 -33.71
N ALA A 223 12.19 -0.62 -34.30
CA ALA A 223 12.21 -0.92 -35.73
C ALA A 223 11.68 -2.34 -36.03
N GLY A 224 10.94 -2.94 -35.09
CA GLY A 224 10.45 -4.31 -35.17
C GLY A 224 11.59 -5.30 -35.40
N VAL A 225 11.49 -6.09 -36.47
CA VAL A 225 12.50 -7.09 -36.88
C VAL A 225 13.86 -6.43 -37.23
N LYS A 226 13.88 -5.13 -37.55
CA LYS A 226 15.11 -4.40 -37.91
C LYS A 226 15.85 -3.81 -36.70
N SER A 227 15.37 -4.03 -35.48
CA SER A 227 16.00 -3.49 -34.28
C SER A 227 17.45 -3.99 -34.14
N SER A 228 18.37 -3.06 -33.89
CA SER A 228 19.80 -3.36 -33.81
C SER A 228 20.13 -4.10 -32.53
N ILE A 229 21.20 -4.92 -32.58
CA ILE A 229 21.73 -5.60 -31.40
C ILE A 229 22.17 -4.61 -30.32
N SER A 230 22.69 -3.43 -30.73
CA SER A 230 23.08 -2.36 -29.80
C SER A 230 21.93 -1.85 -28.94
N THR A 231 20.70 -1.85 -29.46
CA THR A 231 19.52 -1.48 -28.67
C THR A 231 19.18 -2.58 -27.68
N ALA A 232 19.30 -3.85 -28.06
CA ALA A 232 19.10 -4.97 -27.14
C ALA A 232 20.17 -5.00 -26.04
N GLU A 233 21.44 -4.71 -26.36
CA GLU A 233 22.53 -4.54 -25.39
C GLU A 233 22.20 -3.46 -24.36
N LEU A 234 21.77 -2.27 -24.82
CA LEU A 234 21.33 -1.20 -23.93
C LEU A 234 20.18 -1.65 -23.02
N ILE A 235 19.20 -2.40 -23.54
CA ILE A 235 18.09 -2.90 -22.73
C ILE A 235 18.60 -3.90 -21.68
N CYS A 236 19.49 -4.82 -22.04
CA CYS A 236 20.10 -5.75 -21.08
C CYS A 236 20.82 -5.01 -19.96
N ASP A 237 21.61 -3.98 -20.28
CA ASP A 237 22.31 -3.18 -19.27
C ASP A 237 21.33 -2.48 -18.31
N MET A 238 20.21 -1.98 -18.83
CA MET A 238 19.18 -1.32 -18.02
C MET A 238 18.35 -2.32 -17.20
N LEU A 239 18.13 -3.54 -17.73
CA LEU A 239 17.52 -4.64 -16.98
C LEU A 239 18.42 -5.10 -15.84
N GLU A 240 19.73 -5.23 -16.07
CA GLU A 240 20.68 -5.59 -15.02
C GLU A 240 20.74 -4.53 -13.92
N LYS A 241 20.65 -3.24 -14.29
CA LYS A 241 20.59 -2.13 -13.34
C LYS A 241 19.33 -2.19 -12.46
N GLU A 242 18.15 -2.38 -13.05
CA GLU A 242 16.87 -2.36 -12.31
C GLU A 242 16.57 -3.70 -11.62
N HIS A 243 16.80 -4.81 -12.31
CA HIS A 243 16.41 -6.16 -11.90
C HIS A 243 17.66 -7.08 -11.85
N PRO A 244 18.60 -6.84 -10.93
CA PRO A 244 19.85 -7.59 -10.87
C PRO A 244 19.63 -9.05 -10.48
N GLY A 245 20.52 -9.93 -10.95
CA GLY A 245 20.59 -11.34 -10.53
C GLY A 245 20.46 -12.34 -11.68
N PRO A 246 19.50 -12.20 -12.61
CA PRO A 246 19.47 -12.98 -13.84
C PRO A 246 20.57 -12.60 -14.83
N GLU A 247 20.90 -13.49 -15.77
CA GLU A 247 21.76 -13.18 -16.90
C GLU A 247 20.90 -12.76 -18.12
N TYR A 248 21.10 -11.55 -18.62
CA TYR A 248 20.39 -11.02 -19.78
C TYR A 248 21.26 -11.06 -21.04
N ILE A 249 20.86 -11.87 -22.02
CA ILE A 249 21.60 -12.14 -23.25
C ILE A 249 20.91 -11.38 -24.40
N PRO A 250 21.54 -10.34 -24.98
CA PRO A 250 20.93 -9.55 -26.04
C PRO A 250 20.87 -10.34 -27.35
N VAL A 251 19.73 -10.25 -28.04
CA VAL A 251 19.54 -10.83 -29.37
C VAL A 251 18.95 -9.82 -30.35
N LYS A 252 19.22 -10.02 -31.64
CA LYS A 252 18.82 -9.07 -32.70
C LYS A 252 17.34 -9.22 -33.05
N GLY A 253 16.71 -8.12 -33.50
CA GLY A 253 15.39 -8.17 -34.10
C GLY A 253 14.31 -8.69 -33.15
N ARG A 254 13.74 -9.87 -33.44
CA ARG A 254 12.69 -10.55 -32.65
C ARG A 254 13.10 -11.96 -32.24
N ASP A 255 14.39 -12.20 -32.09
CA ASP A 255 14.90 -13.55 -31.89
C ASP A 255 14.55 -14.12 -30.50
N ALA A 256 14.20 -13.27 -29.52
CA ALA A 256 13.68 -13.73 -28.24
C ALA A 256 12.21 -14.20 -28.36
N TYR A 257 11.42 -13.59 -29.24
CA TYR A 257 10.06 -14.03 -29.57
C TYR A 257 10.04 -15.32 -30.43
N GLY A 258 10.99 -15.46 -31.37
CA GLY A 258 11.10 -16.57 -32.31
C GLY A 258 10.32 -16.35 -33.62
N VAL A 259 10.76 -17.01 -34.71
CA VAL A 259 10.27 -16.80 -36.10
C VAL A 259 8.86 -17.39 -36.35
N GLY A 260 8.20 -17.97 -35.34
CA GLY A 260 7.13 -18.96 -35.55
C GLY A 260 5.68 -18.56 -35.22
N GLN A 261 5.38 -17.33 -34.78
CA GLN A 261 3.99 -16.92 -34.56
C GLN A 261 3.70 -15.55 -35.17
N SER A 262 3.29 -15.58 -36.44
CA SER A 262 2.54 -14.50 -37.08
C SER A 262 1.16 -14.38 -36.42
N TYR A 263 0.80 -13.20 -35.97
CA TYR A 263 -0.61 -12.80 -35.92
C TYR A 263 -1.14 -12.66 -37.35
#